data_AF-A0A0F9HHJ7-F1
#
_entry.id   AF-A0A0F9HHJ7-F1
#
_cell.length_a   1.000
_cell.length_b   1.000
_cell.length_c   1.000
_cell.angle_alpha   90.00
_cell.angle_beta   90.00
_cell.angle_gamma   90.00
#
_symmetry.space_group_name_H-M   'P 1'
#
loop_
_entity.id
_entity.type
_entity.pdbx_description
1 polymer ?
#
loop_
_entity_poly.entity_id
_entity_poly.type
_entity_poly.pdbx_seq_one_letter_code
_entity_poly.pdbx_strand_id
1 'polypeptide(L)'
;MLHDMKIIGVLKAMAEANIDFWGTGSRFSSGRTTGDFDFFTKDCPSVVDFLERQGFFVNGEGYNDLLVCAVMEHPTGIHVQLTMDVQLRREVRDFIAASDLEQSIPKVERRCIWNMVTKGLKAQRDSAKPQADRSPDILGYPHLD
;
A
#
# COMPACT_ATOMS: atom_id res chain seq x y z
N MET A 1 23.77 -12.68 14.20
CA MET A 1 24.12 -13.81 13.31
C MET A 1 22.91 -14.70 13.00
N LEU A 2 22.38 -15.53 13.91
CA LEU A 2 21.23 -16.40 13.61
C LEU A 2 19.95 -15.64 13.21
N HIS A 3 19.68 -14.52 13.88
CA HIS A 3 18.55 -13.64 13.56
C HIS A 3 18.66 -13.04 12.15
N ASP A 4 19.85 -12.55 11.80
CA ASP A 4 20.12 -11.92 10.49
C ASP A 4 20.02 -12.94 9.35
N MET A 5 20.45 -14.18 9.57
CA MET A 5 20.30 -15.26 8.59
C MET A 5 18.83 -15.60 8.31
N LYS A 6 17.95 -15.53 9.32
CA LYS A 6 16.52 -15.75 9.14
C LYS A 6 15.88 -14.61 8.34
N ILE A 7 16.20 -13.35 8.64
CA ILE A 7 15.73 -12.19 7.86
C ILE A 7 16.15 -12.34 6.39
N ILE A 8 17.43 -12.65 6.13
CA ILE A 8 17.93 -12.83 4.76
C ILE A 8 17.18 -13.95 4.05
N GLY A 9 16.87 -15.06 4.74
CA GLY A 9 16.09 -16.15 4.19
C GLY A 9 14.69 -15.72 3.72
N VAL A 10 13.96 -14.98 4.56
CA VAL A 10 12.63 -14.47 4.22
C VAL A 10 12.69 -13.46 3.06
N LEU A 11 13.64 -12.52 3.10
CA LEU A 11 13.81 -11.53 2.04
C LEU A 11 14.17 -12.18 0.69
N LYS A 12 14.96 -13.26 0.69
CA LYS A 12 15.23 -14.05 -0.52
C LYS A 12 13.97 -14.73 -1.05
N ALA A 13 13.21 -15.39 -0.18
CA ALA A 13 11.95 -16.03 -0.56
C ALA A 13 10.98 -15.01 -1.18
N MET A 14 10.88 -13.80 -0.61
CA MET A 14 10.08 -12.71 -1.16
C MET A 14 10.56 -12.28 -2.55
N ALA A 15 11.88 -12.16 -2.76
CA ALA A 15 12.46 -11.78 -4.05
C ALA A 15 12.24 -12.84 -5.14
N GLU A 16 12.13 -14.11 -4.75
CA GLU A 16 11.94 -15.25 -5.67
C GLU A 16 10.45 -15.54 -5.97
N ALA A 17 9.51 -14.94 -5.23
CA ALA A 17 8.10 -15.30 -5.25
C ALA A 17 7.31 -14.86 -6.50
N ASN A 18 7.94 -14.12 -7.44
CA ASN A 18 7.25 -13.44 -8.54
C ASN A 18 6.07 -12.57 -8.04
N ILE A 19 6.25 -11.94 -6.88
CA ILE A 19 5.32 -11.00 -6.27
C ILE A 19 6.09 -9.68 -6.12
N ASP A 20 5.48 -8.59 -6.55
CA ASP A 20 6.07 -7.28 -6.36
C ASP A 20 5.88 -6.83 -4.89
N PHE A 21 7.01 -6.62 -4.20
CA PHE A 21 7.04 -6.02 -2.88
C PHE A 21 7.72 -4.66 -2.96
N TRP A 22 7.07 -3.63 -2.42
CA TRP A 22 7.61 -2.28 -2.39
C TRP A 22 8.00 -1.90 -0.98
N GLY A 23 9.25 -1.45 -0.80
CA GLY A 23 9.71 -0.91 0.47
C GLY A 23 8.94 0.34 0.89
N THR A 24 8.68 0.46 2.19
CA THR A 24 8.02 1.61 2.82
C THR A 24 8.53 1.81 4.24
N GLY A 25 8.00 2.80 4.96
CA GLY A 25 8.39 3.06 6.35
C GLY A 25 9.80 3.64 6.48
N SER A 26 10.24 3.74 7.73
CA SER A 26 11.39 4.61 8.08
C SER A 26 12.73 4.11 7.52
N ARG A 27 12.93 2.81 7.37
CA ARG A 27 14.16 2.27 6.74
C ARG A 27 14.30 2.75 5.29
N PHE A 28 13.19 2.76 4.55
CA PHE A 28 13.19 3.10 3.14
C PHE A 28 13.06 4.60 2.88
N SER A 29 12.38 5.37 3.75
CA SER A 29 12.22 6.82 3.59
C SER A 29 13.33 7.65 4.23
N SER A 30 13.99 7.16 5.28
CA SER A 30 15.01 7.93 6.03
C SER A 30 16.42 7.32 5.99
N GLY A 31 16.63 6.23 5.23
CA GLY A 31 17.93 5.55 5.12
C GLY A 31 18.43 4.94 6.43
N ARG A 32 17.55 4.80 7.44
CA ARG A 32 17.89 4.18 8.72
C ARG A 32 18.23 2.71 8.51
N THR A 33 19.34 2.28 9.10
CA THR A 33 19.82 0.89 9.02
C THR A 33 19.27 0.01 10.15
N THR A 34 18.57 0.61 11.12
CA THR A 34 17.98 -0.04 12.30
C THR A 34 16.45 0.07 12.27
N GLY A 35 15.75 -0.93 12.82
CA GLY A 35 14.27 -1.01 12.87
C GLY A 35 13.68 -2.18 12.07
N ASP A 36 12.38 -2.18 11.86
CA ASP A 36 11.67 -3.24 11.12
C ASP A 36 11.80 -3.05 9.61
N PHE A 37 11.63 -4.14 8.85
CA PHE A 37 11.52 -4.08 7.39
C PHE A 37 10.06 -3.98 7.00
N ASP A 38 9.62 -2.78 6.60
CA ASP A 38 8.25 -2.55 6.16
C ASP A 38 8.15 -2.62 4.63
N PHE A 39 7.22 -3.43 4.15
CA PHE A 39 6.85 -3.53 2.74
C PHE A 39 5.35 -3.30 2.58
N PHE A 40 4.93 -3.04 1.35
CA PHE A 40 3.53 -3.20 0.94
C PHE A 40 3.47 -3.99 -0.36
N THR A 41 2.33 -4.62 -0.59
CA THR A 41 2.02 -5.33 -1.84
C THR A 41 0.50 -5.37 -2.05
N LYS A 42 0.06 -5.97 -3.15
CA LYS A 42 -1.35 -6.13 -3.47
C LYS A 42 -2.01 -7.09 -2.49
N ASP A 43 -3.20 -6.71 -2.02
CA ASP A 43 -4.07 -7.64 -1.31
C ASP A 43 -4.72 -8.63 -2.30
N CYS A 44 -4.28 -9.90 -2.26
CA CYS A 44 -4.93 -11.00 -2.96
C CYS A 44 -4.62 -12.35 -2.30
N PRO A 45 -5.47 -13.39 -2.53
CA PRO A 45 -5.31 -14.68 -1.88
C PRO A 45 -3.93 -15.32 -2.08
N SER A 46 -3.37 -15.26 -3.29
CA SER A 46 -2.07 -15.85 -3.59
C SER A 46 -0.92 -15.21 -2.81
N VAL A 47 -1.02 -13.91 -2.51
CA VAL A 47 -0.02 -13.20 -1.69
C VAL A 47 -0.16 -13.60 -0.22
N VAL A 48 -1.40 -13.65 0.29
CA VAL A 48 -1.68 -14.08 1.67
C VAL A 48 -1.16 -15.51 1.89
N ASP A 49 -1.54 -16.45 1.01
CA ASP A 49 -1.10 -17.84 1.08
C ASP A 49 0.44 -17.96 1.07
N PHE A 50 1.11 -17.15 0.25
CA PHE A 50 2.57 -17.12 0.21
C PHE A 50 3.15 -16.63 1.55
N LEU A 51 2.64 -15.52 2.07
CA LEU A 51 3.13 -14.92 3.32
C LEU A 51 2.90 -15.85 4.51
N GLU A 52 1.73 -16.50 4.63
CA GLU A 52 1.45 -17.48 5.68
C GLU A 52 2.43 -18.67 5.63
N ARG A 53 2.75 -19.17 4.43
CA ARG A 53 3.77 -20.24 4.26
C ARG A 53 5.18 -19.79 4.66
N GLN A 54 5.48 -18.50 4.55
CA GLN A 54 6.73 -17.93 5.05
C GLN A 54 6.69 -17.63 6.56
N GLY A 55 5.59 -17.93 7.26
CA GLY A 55 5.45 -17.74 8.70
C GLY A 55 4.94 -16.37 9.12
N PHE A 56 4.38 -15.59 8.19
CA PHE A 56 3.67 -14.36 8.54
C PHE A 56 2.29 -14.66 9.14
N PHE A 57 1.79 -13.76 9.96
CA PHE A 57 0.45 -13.80 10.52
C PHE A 57 -0.20 -12.42 10.47
N VAL A 58 -1.53 -12.37 10.42
CA VAL A 58 -2.26 -11.10 10.42
C VAL A 58 -2.12 -10.41 11.79
N ASN A 59 -1.67 -9.16 11.78
CA ASN A 59 -1.73 -8.31 12.96
C ASN A 59 -3.19 -7.88 13.18
N GLY A 60 -3.72 -8.17 14.37
CA GLY A 60 -5.09 -7.82 14.77
C GLY A 60 -5.27 -6.35 15.19
N GLU A 61 -4.20 -5.55 15.24
CA GLU A 61 -4.30 -4.14 15.54
C GLU A 61 -4.90 -3.37 14.35
N GLY A 62 -5.96 -2.60 14.61
CA GLY A 62 -6.65 -1.81 13.61
C GLY A 62 -5.71 -0.80 12.94
N TYR A 63 -5.33 -1.09 11.70
CA TYR A 63 -4.49 -0.20 10.90
C TYR A 63 -5.38 0.85 10.22
N ASN A 64 -5.36 2.08 10.73
CA ASN A 64 -6.20 3.18 10.23
C ASN A 64 -5.56 3.92 9.04
N ASP A 65 -5.41 3.21 7.93
CA ASP A 65 -4.86 3.72 6.66
C ASP A 65 -5.83 3.38 5.52
N LEU A 66 -6.20 4.39 4.73
CA LEU A 66 -7.26 4.28 3.72
C LEU A 66 -6.97 3.27 2.61
N LEU A 67 -5.71 2.87 2.42
CA LEU A 67 -5.32 1.94 1.36
C LEU A 67 -4.94 0.55 1.87
N VAL A 68 -4.76 0.38 3.18
CA VAL A 68 -4.29 -0.87 3.77
C VAL A 68 -5.48 -1.68 4.27
N CYS A 69 -5.63 -2.89 3.75
CA CYS A 69 -6.64 -3.84 4.19
C CYS A 69 -6.22 -4.54 5.49
N ALA A 70 -4.95 -4.95 5.56
CA ALA A 70 -4.37 -5.64 6.71
C ALA A 70 -2.86 -5.47 6.73
N VAL A 71 -2.26 -5.72 7.89
CA VAL A 71 -0.81 -5.84 8.04
C VAL A 71 -0.50 -7.27 8.44
N MET A 72 0.40 -7.92 7.70
CA MET A 72 0.95 -9.22 8.06
C MET A 72 2.34 -9.05 8.65
N GLU A 73 2.61 -9.69 9.78
CA GLU A 73 3.86 -9.59 10.52
C GLU A 73 4.60 -10.92 10.57
N HIS A 74 5.92 -10.86 10.47
CA HIS A 74 6.79 -12.00 10.67
C HIS A 74 7.60 -11.82 11.97
N PRO A 75 7.83 -12.89 12.76
CA PRO A 75 8.57 -12.81 14.03
C PRO A 75 9.99 -12.24 13.97
N THR A 76 10.55 -12.07 12.77
CA THR A 76 11.87 -11.47 12.56
C THR A 76 11.84 -9.95 12.37
N GLY A 77 10.69 -9.29 12.55
CA GLY A 77 10.53 -7.84 12.35
C GLY A 77 10.40 -7.44 10.88
N ILE A 78 9.72 -8.27 10.08
CA ILE A 78 9.33 -7.93 8.71
C ILE A 78 7.81 -7.75 8.70
N HIS A 79 7.34 -6.62 8.18
CA HIS A 79 5.92 -6.30 8.09
C HIS A 79 5.52 -6.08 6.64
N VAL A 80 4.36 -6.59 6.24
CA VAL A 80 3.81 -6.44 4.89
C VAL A 80 2.39 -5.88 4.98
N GLN A 81 2.21 -4.68 4.44
CA GLN A 81 0.90 -4.02 4.32
C GLN A 81 0.19 -4.50 3.06
N LEU A 82 -0.91 -5.23 3.23
CA LEU A 82 -1.78 -5.66 2.13
C LEU A 82 -2.63 -4.48 1.68
N THR A 83 -2.49 -4.08 0.42
CA THR A 83 -3.00 -2.81 -0.10
C THR A 83 -4.04 -3.03 -1.20
N MET A 84 -5.16 -2.30 -1.14
CA MET A 84 -6.23 -2.37 -2.14
C MET A 84 -5.85 -1.70 -3.49
N ASP A 85 -5.09 -0.61 -3.43
CA ASP A 85 -4.61 0.13 -4.61
C ASP A 85 -3.11 0.42 -4.44
N VAL A 86 -2.31 -0.53 -4.90
CA VAL A 86 -0.84 -0.46 -4.87
C VAL A 86 -0.32 0.75 -5.66
N GLN A 87 -0.93 1.07 -6.79
CA GLN A 87 -0.44 2.15 -7.64
C GLN A 87 -0.64 3.49 -6.94
N LEU A 88 -1.82 3.73 -6.35
CA LEU A 88 -2.07 4.92 -5.55
C LEU A 88 -1.15 4.97 -4.33
N ARG A 89 -0.91 3.82 -3.67
CA ARG A 89 0.00 3.73 -2.52
C ARG A 89 1.42 4.15 -2.89
N ARG A 90 1.91 3.71 -4.06
CA ARG A 90 3.21 4.13 -4.61
C ARG A 90 3.26 5.63 -4.86
N GLU A 91 2.23 6.19 -5.50
CA GLU A 91 2.15 7.63 -5.77
C GLU A 91 2.15 8.46 -4.47
N VAL A 92 1.39 8.04 -3.45
CA VAL A 92 1.40 8.70 -2.13
C VAL A 92 2.78 8.63 -1.50
N ARG A 93 3.42 7.45 -1.50
CA ARG A 93 4.78 7.28 -0.97
C ARG A 93 5.78 8.20 -1.68
N ASP A 94 5.77 8.19 -3.00
CA ASP A 94 6.73 8.93 -3.82
C ASP A 94 6.53 10.44 -3.65
N PHE A 95 5.27 10.90 -3.56
CA PHE A 95 4.94 12.28 -3.25
C PHE A 95 5.47 12.70 -1.88
N ILE A 96 5.22 11.91 -0.83
CA ILE A 96 5.66 12.21 0.53
C ILE A 96 7.19 12.21 0.62
N ALA A 97 7.85 11.21 0.02
CA ALA A 97 9.30 11.11 0.00
C ALA A 97 9.97 12.29 -0.71
N ALA A 98 9.36 12.82 -1.79
CA ALA A 98 9.87 13.97 -2.52
C ALA A 98 9.66 15.32 -1.80
N SER A 99 8.81 15.37 -0.78
CA SER A 99 8.31 16.62 -0.19
C SER A 99 9.01 17.05 1.10
N ASP A 100 9.96 16.27 1.62
CA ASP A 100 10.57 16.40 2.97
C ASP A 100 9.54 16.48 4.14
N LEU A 101 8.24 16.36 3.85
CA LEU A 101 7.15 16.44 4.83
C LEU A 101 7.27 15.36 5.90
N GLU A 102 7.75 14.17 5.53
CA GLU A 102 7.85 13.09 6.51
C GLU A 102 8.90 13.39 7.59
N GLN A 103 10.01 14.03 7.25
CA GLN A 103 11.09 14.30 8.20
C GLN A 103 10.78 15.49 9.11
N SER A 104 10.02 16.46 8.61
CA SER A 104 9.65 17.69 9.33
C SER A 104 8.50 17.50 10.33
N ILE A 105 7.85 16.34 10.33
CA ILE A 105 6.56 16.16 11.04
C ILE A 105 6.64 15.01 12.07
N PRO A 106 6.08 15.20 13.29
CA PRO A 106 6.04 14.18 14.32
C PRO A 106 5.42 12.87 13.84
N LYS A 107 5.96 11.73 14.29
CA LYS A 107 5.50 10.39 13.87
C LYS A 107 3.99 10.21 14.02
N VAL A 108 3.41 10.76 15.09
CA VAL A 108 1.97 10.67 15.39
C VAL A 108 1.09 11.40 14.36
N GLU A 109 1.63 12.42 13.69
CA GLU A 109 0.90 13.25 12.71
C GLU A 109 1.10 12.77 11.27
N ARG A 110 2.18 12.03 10.98
CA ARG A 110 2.48 11.53 9.63
C ARG A 110 1.31 10.77 9.02
N ARG A 111 0.59 9.97 9.83
CA ARG A 111 -0.59 9.22 9.37
C ARG A 111 -1.69 10.13 8.82
N CYS A 112 -1.93 11.29 9.44
CA CYS A 112 -2.91 12.26 8.95
C CYS A 112 -2.54 12.76 7.56
N ILE A 113 -1.25 12.98 7.31
CA ILE A 113 -0.74 13.44 6.02
C ILE A 113 -0.85 12.36 4.96
N TRP A 114 -0.47 11.12 5.29
CA TRP A 114 -0.68 9.97 4.41
C TRP A 114 -2.14 9.86 3.96
N ASN A 115 -3.09 9.95 4.89
CA ASN A 115 -4.51 9.90 4.56
C ASN A 115 -4.99 11.13 3.77
N MET A 116 -4.46 12.32 4.06
CA MET A 116 -4.79 13.55 3.34
C MET A 116 -4.30 13.51 1.89
N VAL A 117 -3.03 13.15 1.66
CA VAL A 117 -2.44 12.99 0.32
C VAL A 117 -3.18 11.90 -0.45
N THR A 118 -3.49 10.77 0.20
CA THR A 118 -4.29 9.70 -0.40
C THR A 118 -5.63 10.21 -0.91
N LYS A 119 -6.38 10.96 -0.09
CA LYS A 119 -7.67 11.55 -0.50
C LYS A 119 -7.50 12.52 -1.67
N GLY A 120 -6.48 13.37 -1.64
CA GLY A 120 -6.20 14.34 -2.70
C GLY A 120 -5.90 13.68 -4.05
N LEU A 121 -4.95 12.74 -4.07
CA LEU A 121 -4.56 12.02 -5.28
C LEU A 121 -5.71 11.15 -5.83
N LYS A 122 -6.48 10.51 -4.94
CA LYS A 122 -7.67 9.75 -5.35
C LYS A 122 -8.71 10.65 -6.03
N ALA A 123 -9.02 11.80 -5.44
CA ALA A 123 -9.97 12.75 -6.02
C ALA A 123 -9.50 13.28 -7.39
N GLN A 124 -8.20 13.54 -7.57
CA GLN A 124 -7.64 13.94 -8.86
C GLN A 124 -7.82 12.85 -9.93
N ARG A 125 -7.54 11.59 -9.60
CA ARG A 125 -7.74 10.45 -10.51
C ARG A 125 -9.20 10.29 -10.91
N ASP A 126 -10.11 10.39 -9.94
CA ASP A 126 -11.54 10.23 -10.22
C ASP A 126 -12.09 11.39 -11.05
N SER A 127 -11.52 12.60 -10.94
CA SER A 127 -11.87 13.75 -11.79
C SER A 127 -11.27 13.68 -13.20
N ALA A 128 -10.15 12.97 -13.37
CA ALA A 128 -9.46 12.81 -14.65
C ALA A 128 -10.03 11.67 -15.52
N LYS A 129 -10.87 10.79 -14.97
CA LYS A 129 -11.62 9.81 -15.76
C LYS A 129 -12.59 10.58 -16.66
N PRO A 130 -12.52 10.45 -18.01
CA PRO A 130 -13.49 11.09 -18.87
C PRO A 130 -14.89 10.64 -18.45
N GLN A 131 -15.81 11.59 -18.30
CA GLN A 131 -17.22 11.26 -18.10
C GLN A 131 -17.62 10.37 -19.27
N ALA A 132 -17.78 9.07 -19.00
CA ALA A 132 -18.34 8.15 -19.96
C ALA A 132 -19.69 8.74 -20.36
N ASP A 133 -19.78 9.02 -21.65
CA ASP A 133 -20.90 9.57 -22.40
C ASP A 133 -22.24 9.33 -21.68
N ARG A 134 -22.73 10.37 -20.99
CA ARG A 134 -24.14 10.43 -20.62
C ARG A 134 -24.88 10.72 -21.92
N SER A 135 -25.06 9.67 -22.72
CA SER A 135 -26.01 9.70 -23.83
C SER A 135 -27.33 10.23 -23.25
N PRO A 136 -27.85 11.38 -23.72
CA PRO A 136 -29.17 11.81 -23.30
C PRO A 136 -30.15 10.76 -23.77
N ASP A 137 -31.00 10.25 -22.86
CA ASP A 137 -32.20 9.49 -23.20
C ASP A 137 -33.06 10.34 -24.15
N ILE A 138 -32.82 10.21 -25.45
CA ILE A 138 -33.75 10.65 -26.49
C ILE A 138 -34.69 9.47 -26.74
N LEU A 139 -35.57 9.20 -25.77
CA LEU A 139 -36.79 8.44 -26.00
C LEU A 139 -37.91 9.43 -26.24
N GLY A 140 -38.01 9.84 -27.50
CA GLY A 140 -39.07 10.71 -28.01
C GLY A 140 -39.38 10.36 -29.46
N TYR A 141 -39.82 9.13 -29.72
CA TYR A 141 -40.51 8.79 -30.96
C TYR A 141 -41.91 8.26 -30.63
N PRO A 142 -42.98 8.92 -31.10
CA PRO A 142 -44.32 8.38 -30.98
C PRO A 142 -44.48 7.20 -31.94
N HIS A 143 -45.11 6.13 -31.45
CA HIS A 143 -45.59 5.03 -32.28
C HIS A 143 -46.56 5.58 -33.33
N LEU A 144 -46.31 5.26 -34.60
CA LEU A 144 -47.29 5.39 -35.68
C LEU A 144 -48.06 4.08 -35.76
N ASP A 145 -49.39 4.19 -35.73
CA ASP A 145 -50.33 3.13 -36.12
C ASP A 145 -50.24 2.83 -37.63
#